data_AF-R7AY45-F1
#
_entry.id   AF-R7AY45-F1
#
_cell.length_a   1.000
_cell.length_b   1.000
_cell.length_c   1.000
_cell.angle_alpha   90.00
_cell.angle_beta   90.00
_cell.angle_gamma   90.00
#
_symmetry.space_group_name_H-M   'P 1'
#
loop_
_entity.id
_entity.type
_entity.pdbx_description
1 polymer ?
#
loop_
_entity_poly.entity_id
_entity_poly.type
_entity_poly.pdbx_seq_one_letter_code
_entity_poly.pdbx_strand_id
1 'polypeptide(L)'
;MLKGVNRKVVEIHNPESLYFEKAVFYLKPNLTQVPMALLTAEARHCLHPAASPGAHRSPARRAVLWLLLLAGAGAAGFLLRGLF
;
A
#
# COMPACT_ATOMS: atom_id res chain seq x y z
N MET A 1 -35.20 11.54 19.21
CA MET A 1 -34.51 10.48 20.00
C MET A 1 -34.04 9.40 19.02
N LEU A 2 -32.73 9.32 18.75
CA LEU A 2 -32.16 8.27 17.89
C LEU A 2 -31.91 7.03 18.75
N LYS A 3 -32.50 5.88 18.38
CA LYS A 3 -32.32 4.59 19.06
C LYS A 3 -30.81 4.31 19.21
N GLY A 4 -30.34 4.19 20.46
CA GLY A 4 -28.97 3.87 20.80
C GLY A 4 -28.59 2.50 20.23
N VAL A 5 -27.95 2.50 19.07
CA VAL A 5 -27.34 1.30 18.51
C VAL A 5 -26.03 1.13 19.26
N ASN A 6 -25.97 0.17 20.19
CA ASN A 6 -24.73 -0.17 20.89
C ASN A 6 -23.74 -0.76 19.87
N ARG A 7 -22.89 0.11 19.31
CA ARG A 7 -21.81 -0.28 18.40
C ARG A 7 -20.50 -0.20 19.14
N LYS A 8 -19.74 -1.29 19.09
CA LYS A 8 -18.36 -1.29 19.56
C LYS A 8 -17.52 -0.46 18.59
N VAL A 9 -16.68 0.42 19.12
CA VAL A 9 -15.86 1.35 18.35
C VAL A 9 -14.40 1.19 18.77
N VAL A 10 -13.50 1.33 17.79
CA VAL A 10 -12.04 1.41 18.02
C VAL A 10 -11.58 2.77 17.55
N GLU A 11 -10.94 3.51 18.44
CA GLU A 11 -10.39 4.84 18.14
C GLU A 11 -8.88 4.78 18.12
N ILE A 12 -8.27 5.25 17.03
CA ILE A 12 -6.83 5.44 16.91
C ILE A 12 -6.56 6.93 16.93
N HIS A 13 -5.81 7.38 17.95
CA HIS A 13 -5.31 8.74 18.07
C HIS A 13 -4.00 8.87 17.30
N ASN A 14 -3.78 10.04 16.69
CA ASN A 14 -2.62 10.35 15.87
C ASN A 14 -2.39 9.31 14.76
N PRO A 15 -3.34 9.13 13.81
CA PRO A 15 -2.99 8.49 12.56
C PRO A 15 -1.82 9.28 11.97
N GLU A 16 -0.81 8.64 11.36
CA GLU A 16 0.40 9.27 10.81
C GLU A 16 0.09 10.19 9.60
N SER A 17 -0.79 11.16 9.81
CA SER A 17 -1.41 12.06 8.86
C SER A 17 -1.26 13.47 9.40
N LEU A 18 -0.88 14.39 8.52
CA LEU A 18 -0.79 15.81 8.86
C LEU A 18 -2.17 16.48 9.01
N TYR A 19 -3.24 15.80 8.60
CA TYR A 19 -4.58 16.41 8.48
C TYR A 19 -5.60 15.84 9.45
N PHE A 20 -5.38 14.64 10.00
CA PHE A 20 -6.36 13.94 10.80
C PHE A 20 -5.81 13.65 12.20
N GLU A 21 -6.56 14.04 13.23
CA GLU A 21 -6.19 13.85 14.63
C GLU A 21 -6.52 12.44 15.14
N LYS A 22 -7.57 11.82 14.60
CA LYS A 22 -8.00 10.47 14.97
C LYS A 22 -8.75 9.75 13.85
N ALA A 23 -8.73 8.43 13.91
CA ALA A 23 -9.54 7.54 13.08
C ALA A 23 -10.47 6.70 13.95
N VAL A 24 -11.73 6.58 13.53
CA VAL A 24 -12.79 5.90 14.27
C VAL A 24 -13.33 4.73 13.44
N PHE A 25 -13.15 3.51 13.93
CA PHE A 25 -13.60 2.29 13.28
C PHE A 25 -14.84 1.73 13.97
N TYR A 26 -15.91 1.57 13.21
CA TYR A 26 -17.14 0.94 13.69
C TYR A 26 -17.10 -0.55 13.44
N LEU A 27 -17.28 -1.35 14.49
CA LEU A 27 -17.35 -2.79 14.34
C LEU A 27 -18.73 -3.21 13.82
N LYS A 28 -18.73 -4.31 13.07
CA LYS A 28 -19.96 -5.03 12.76
C LYS A 28 -20.60 -5.50 14.08
N PRO A 29 -21.94 -5.42 14.21
CA PRO A 29 -22.64 -5.74 15.45
C PRO A 29 -22.40 -7.18 15.94
N ASN A 30 -22.06 -8.10 15.04
CA ASN A 30 -21.86 -9.52 15.36
C ASN A 30 -20.44 -9.84 15.88
N LEU A 31 -19.53 -8.86 15.93
CA LEU A 31 -18.14 -9.04 16.34
C LEU A 31 -17.91 -8.53 17.78
N THR A 32 -18.53 -9.17 18.76
CA THR A 32 -18.45 -8.75 20.18
C THR A 32 -17.27 -9.37 20.93
N GLN A 33 -16.91 -10.62 20.63
CA GLN A 33 -15.94 -11.42 21.39
C GLN A 33 -14.48 -11.26 20.93
N VAL A 34 -14.19 -10.36 19.99
CA VAL A 34 -12.82 -10.17 19.49
C VAL A 34 -11.99 -9.36 20.51
N PRO A 35 -10.77 -9.84 20.86
CA PRO A 35 -9.84 -9.10 21.70
C PRO A 35 -9.53 -7.71 21.16
N MET A 36 -9.49 -6.71 22.05
CA MET A 36 -9.18 -5.32 21.66
C MET A 36 -7.81 -5.16 21.01
N ALA A 37 -6.81 -5.98 21.41
CA ALA A 37 -5.48 -5.95 20.82
C ALA A 37 -5.50 -6.29 19.32
N LEU A 38 -6.24 -7.34 18.92
CA LEU A 38 -6.39 -7.72 17.52
C LEU A 38 -7.15 -6.65 16.71
N LEU A 39 -8.21 -6.10 17.28
CA LEU A 39 -8.98 -5.02 16.64
C LEU A 39 -8.13 -3.77 16.42
N THR A 40 -7.27 -3.42 17.38
CA THR A 40 -6.37 -2.27 17.29
C THR A 40 -5.27 -2.52 16.25
N ALA A 41 -4.74 -3.74 16.19
CA ALA A 41 -3.76 -4.13 15.18
C ALA A 41 -4.33 -4.04 13.75
N GLU A 42 -5.54 -4.56 13.54
CA GLU A 42 -6.23 -4.50 12.25
C GLU A 42 -6.56 -3.05 11.86
N ALA A 43 -7.06 -2.25 12.81
CA ALA A 43 -7.33 -0.83 12.59
C ALA A 43 -6.06 -0.06 12.20
N ARG A 44 -4.91 -0.35 12.84
CA ARG A 44 -3.61 0.22 12.44
C ARG A 44 -3.18 -0.24 11.06
N HIS A 45 -3.39 -1.52 10.73
CA HIS A 45 -3.10 -2.04 9.40
C HIS A 45 -3.93 -1.33 8.32
N CYS A 46 -5.20 -1.04 8.59
CA CYS A 46 -6.07 -0.28 7.68
C CYS A 46 -5.64 1.18 7.51
N LEU A 47 -5.02 1.78 8.54
CA LEU A 47 -4.47 3.14 8.46
C LEU A 47 -3.14 3.19 7.74
N HIS A 48 -2.38 2.10 7.77
CA HIS A 48 -1.12 2.03 7.05
C HIS A 48 -1.44 2.23 5.56
N PRO A 49 -0.85 3.23 4.89
CA PRO A 49 -1.08 3.46 3.48
C PRO A 49 -0.62 2.20 2.74
N ALA A 50 -1.57 1.38 2.30
CA ALA A 50 -1.33 0.21 1.47
C ALA A 50 -0.83 0.70 0.11
N ALA A 51 0.48 1.01 0.06
CA ALA A 51 1.12 1.81 -0.97
C ALA A 51 0.48 3.20 -1.13
N SER A 52 1.31 4.24 -1.06
CA SER A 52 0.94 5.57 -1.53
C SER A 52 0.13 5.46 -2.85
N PRO A 53 -1.06 6.07 -2.98
CA PRO A 53 -1.81 6.12 -4.24
C PRO A 53 -1.14 7.02 -5.29
N GLY A 54 0.18 7.16 -5.21
CA GLY A 54 1.05 7.89 -6.12
C GLY A 54 2.32 7.14 -6.49
N ALA A 55 2.43 5.83 -6.26
CA ALA A 55 3.45 5.00 -6.90
C ALA A 55 3.12 4.83 -8.41
N HIS A 56 3.04 5.95 -9.12
CA HIS A 56 3.09 6.02 -10.56
C HIS A 56 4.38 5.28 -10.94
N ARG A 57 4.26 4.03 -11.40
CA ARG A 57 5.38 3.28 -11.99
C ARG A 57 5.95 4.21 -13.04
N SER A 58 7.08 4.85 -12.74
CA SER A 58 7.61 5.89 -13.62
C SER A 58 7.86 5.24 -14.98
N PRO A 59 7.30 5.78 -16.07
CA PRO A 59 7.55 5.23 -17.41
C PRO A 59 9.05 5.20 -17.71
N ALA A 60 9.83 6.04 -17.03
CA ALA A 60 11.29 6.04 -17.01
C ALA A 60 11.90 4.67 -16.60
N ARG A 61 11.36 3.98 -15.58
CA ARG A 61 11.92 2.68 -15.16
C ARG A 61 11.74 1.62 -16.24
N ARG A 62 10.62 1.67 -16.98
CA ARG A 62 10.38 0.80 -18.15
C ARG A 62 11.32 1.19 -19.31
N ALA A 63 11.50 2.48 -19.59
CA ALA A 63 12.39 2.95 -20.64
C ALA A 63 13.85 2.55 -20.39
N VAL A 64 14.33 2.64 -19.15
CA VAL A 64 15.70 2.21 -18.76
C VAL A 64 15.87 0.70 -18.94
N LEU A 65 14.87 -0.10 -18.57
CA LEU A 65 14.88 -1.56 -18.80
C LEU A 65 14.96 -1.90 -20.29
N TRP A 66 14.19 -1.21 -21.15
CA TRP A 66 14.26 -1.39 -22.60
C TRP A 66 15.61 -0.99 -23.18
N LEU A 67 16.20 0.12 -22.71
CA LEU A 67 17.54 0.56 -23.10
C LEU A 67 18.62 -0.46 -22.72
N LEU A 68 18.56 -1.03 -21.52
CA LEU A 68 19.49 -2.06 -21.06
C LEU A 68 19.38 -3.36 -21.89
N LEU A 69 18.16 -3.77 -22.24
CA LEU A 69 17.94 -4.95 -23.09
C LEU A 69 18.47 -4.73 -24.52
N LEU A 70 18.26 -3.54 -25.10
CA LEU A 70 18.79 -3.19 -26.42
C LEU A 70 20.33 -3.08 -26.41
N ALA A 71 20.92 -2.49 -25.36
CA ALA A 71 22.37 -2.42 -25.20
C ALA A 71 23.01 -3.81 -25.03
N GLY A 72 22.35 -4.72 -24.30
CA GLY A 72 22.80 -6.10 -24.14
C GLY A 72 22.78 -6.91 -25.44
N ALA A 73 21.79 -6.68 -26.32
CA ALA A 73 21.71 -7.34 -27.62
C ALA A 73 22.77 -6.85 -28.63
N GLY A 74 23.23 -5.59 -28.51
CA GLY A 74 24.26 -5.02 -29.39
C GLY A 74 25.65 -5.65 -29.24
N ALA A 75 26.00 -6.14 -28.05
CA ALA A 75 27.29 -6.77 -27.79
C ALA A 75 27.43 -8.15 -28.46
N ALA A 76 26.34 -8.91 -28.59
CA ALA A 76 26.36 -10.23 -29.21
C ALA A 76 26.49 -10.16 -30.74
N GLY A 77 25.94 -9.12 -31.38
CA GLY A 77 26.05 -8.92 -32.83
C GLY A 77 27.44 -8.46 -33.29
N PHE A 78 28.18 -7.74 -32.45
CA PHE A 78 29.52 -7.23 -32.80
C PHE A 78 30.58 -8.33 -32.81
N LEU A 79 30.45 -9.36 -31.95
CA LEU A 79 31.36 -10.51 -31.92
C LEU A 79 31.17 -11.48 -33.10
N LEU A 80 29.95 -11.62 -33.61
CA LEU A 80 29.66 -12.47 -34.78
C LEU A 80 30.10 -11.85 -36.11
N ARG A 81 30.31 -10.53 -36.17
CA ARG A 81 30.74 -9.82 -37.39
C ARG A 81 32.24 -9.50 -37.43
N GLY A 82 33.00 -9.92 -36.41
CA GLY A 82 34.46 -9.93 -36.40
C GLY A 82 35.07 -11.30 -36.72
N LEU A 83 34.24 -12.32 -36.98
CA LEU A 83 34.66 -13.71 -37.21
C LEU A 83 34.19 -14.29 -38.56
N PHE A 84 33.80 -13.43 -39.51
CA PHE A 84 33.56 -13.76 -40.93
C PHE A 84 34.20 -12.70 -41.82
#